data_AF-A0A4U9VXP4-F1
#
_entry.id   AF-A0A4U9VXP4-F1
#
_cell.length_a   1.000
_cell.length_b   1.000
_cell.length_c   1.000
_cell.angle_alpha   90.00
_cell.angle_beta   90.00
_cell.angle_gamma   90.00
#
_symmetry.space_group_name_H-M   'P 1'
#
loop_
_entity.id
_entity.type
_entity.pdbx_description
1 polymer ?
#
loop_
_entity_poly.entity_id
_entity_poly.type
_entity_poly.pdbx_seq_one_letter_code
_entity_poly.pdbx_strand_id
1 'polypeptide(L)'
;MSFWKFVSGIVISGAFYISCHGGDGSDLERLRADSLVSEVIKGRLSLDSLAKSQEFMYFNEKYFHEPANLKEMSAFDRIQVQVVTYRIYSHVKLVKNRYQFGVKQAKDLHIPNRAFVYYQRSFEEMNRRAAASRDSVQLELPEDYAIMLLKQEL
;
A
#
# COMPACT_ATOMS: atom_id res chain seq x y z
N MET A 1 -56.67 -12.06 24.52
CA MET A 1 -55.24 -12.44 24.60
C MET A 1 -54.58 -11.88 23.34
N SER A 2 -53.77 -10.81 23.41
CA SER A 2 -52.34 -10.84 23.79
C SER A 2 -51.60 -11.83 22.87
N PHE A 3 -50.55 -11.53 22.09
CA PHE A 3 -49.52 -10.50 22.18
C PHE A 3 -48.70 -10.54 20.85
N TRP A 4 -47.98 -9.47 20.60
CA TRP A 4 -46.98 -9.21 19.56
C TRP A 4 -45.94 -10.34 19.31
N LYS A 5 -45.36 -10.42 18.09
CA LYS A 5 -43.97 -9.97 17.81
C LYS A 5 -43.44 -10.34 16.42
N PHE A 6 -42.81 -9.33 15.80
CA PHE A 6 -41.82 -9.36 14.74
C PHE A 6 -40.71 -10.41 14.95
N VAL A 7 -40.25 -11.04 13.86
CA VAL A 7 -38.85 -11.46 13.66
C VAL A 7 -38.56 -11.25 12.16
N SER A 8 -38.00 -10.10 11.78
CA SER A 8 -36.56 -9.97 11.50
C SER A 8 -36.08 -10.94 10.42
N GLY A 9 -36.30 -10.58 9.15
CA GLY A 9 -35.53 -11.11 8.04
C GLY A 9 -34.09 -10.65 8.19
N ILE A 10 -33.23 -11.56 8.63
CA ILE A 10 -31.79 -11.35 8.75
C ILE A 10 -31.24 -11.10 7.34
N VAL A 11 -30.90 -9.85 7.05
CA VAL A 11 -29.93 -9.52 6.02
C VAL A 11 -28.62 -10.15 6.47
N ILE A 12 -28.25 -11.26 5.83
CA ILE A 12 -26.91 -11.83 5.97
C ILE A 12 -25.96 -10.85 5.25
N SER A 13 -25.63 -9.75 5.92
CA SER A 13 -24.41 -8.99 5.65
C SER A 13 -23.28 -9.93 6.05
N GLY A 14 -22.85 -10.76 5.09
CA GLY A 14 -21.63 -11.54 5.18
C GLY A 14 -20.47 -10.56 5.28
N ALA A 15 -20.14 -10.16 6.50
CA ALA A 15 -18.86 -9.59 6.81
C ALA A 15 -17.82 -10.71 6.61
N PHE A 16 -17.25 -10.75 5.40
CA PHE A 16 -15.99 -11.44 5.14
C PHE A 16 -14.90 -10.73 5.96
N TYR A 17 -14.85 -11.03 7.25
CA TYR A 17 -13.66 -10.85 8.06
C TYR A 17 -12.66 -11.89 7.60
N ILE A 18 -11.98 -11.61 6.49
CA ILE A 18 -10.73 -12.30 6.17
C ILE A 18 -9.78 -11.90 7.29
N SER A 19 -9.51 -12.84 8.21
CA SER A 19 -8.41 -12.74 9.17
C SER A 19 -7.10 -12.77 8.38
N CYS A 20 -6.70 -11.60 7.91
CA CYS A 20 -5.52 -11.35 7.08
C CYS A 20 -4.23 -11.33 7.93
N HIS A 21 -3.75 -12.48 8.39
CA HIS A 21 -2.36 -12.61 8.89
C HIS A 21 -1.47 -13.47 7.97
N GLY A 22 -2.01 -14.01 6.89
CA GLY A 22 -1.21 -14.63 5.82
C GLY A 22 -0.59 -13.57 4.92
N GLY A 23 0.74 -13.61 4.73
CA GLY A 23 1.43 -12.81 3.72
C GLY A 23 2.18 -11.56 4.21
N ASP A 24 2.48 -11.44 5.51
CA ASP A 24 3.29 -10.33 6.06
C ASP A 24 4.80 -10.63 6.17
N GLY A 25 5.23 -11.71 5.52
CA GLY A 25 6.62 -12.17 5.49
C GLY A 25 7.07 -12.89 6.75
N SER A 26 8.00 -13.83 6.58
CA SER A 26 8.71 -14.55 7.63
C SER A 26 9.85 -13.72 8.23
N ASP A 27 10.36 -14.12 9.40
CA ASP A 27 11.52 -13.49 10.01
C ASP A 27 12.76 -13.54 9.12
N LEU A 28 12.93 -14.62 8.35
CA LEU A 28 14.01 -14.75 7.38
C LEU A 28 13.88 -13.73 6.24
N GLU A 29 12.67 -13.52 5.72
CA GLU A 29 12.40 -12.50 4.70
C GLU A 29 12.62 -11.08 5.24
N ARG A 30 12.28 -10.83 6.50
CA ARG A 30 12.56 -9.55 7.16
C ARG A 30 14.06 -9.28 7.29
N LEU A 31 14.83 -10.25 7.78
CA LEU A 31 16.29 -10.15 7.86
C LEU A 31 16.93 -9.93 6.48
N ARG A 32 16.41 -10.61 5.46
CA ARG A 32 16.86 -10.43 4.08
C ARG A 32 16.54 -9.02 3.56
N ALA A 33 15.33 -8.52 3.80
CA ALA A 33 14.95 -7.15 3.45
C ALA A 33 15.87 -6.13 4.13
N ASP A 34 16.13 -6.27 5.43
CA ASP A 34 16.98 -5.36 6.19
C ASP A 34 18.44 -5.37 5.69
N SER A 35 18.95 -6.54 5.31
CA SER A 35 20.25 -6.69 4.68
C SER A 35 20.31 -5.94 3.33
N LEU A 36 19.30 -6.10 2.48
CA LEU A 36 19.24 -5.44 1.18
C LEU A 36 19.16 -3.91 1.30
N VAL A 37 18.37 -3.39 2.25
CA VAL A 37 18.32 -1.95 2.57
C VAL A 37 19.70 -1.47 2.98
N SER A 38 20.40 -2.23 3.83
CA SER A 38 21.75 -1.90 4.27
C SER A 38 22.75 -1.84 3.11
N GLU A 39 22.63 -2.73 2.11
CA GLU A 39 23.48 -2.68 0.92
C GLU A 39 23.15 -1.49 0.01
N VAL A 40 21.90 -1.01 -0.02
CA VAL A 40 21.55 0.26 -0.67
C VAL A 40 22.17 1.45 0.04
N ILE A 41 22.08 1.51 1.38
CA ILE A 41 22.71 2.58 2.18
C ILE A 41 24.23 2.61 1.96
N LYS A 42 24.87 1.45 1.86
CA LYS A 42 26.32 1.32 1.59
C LYS A 42 26.70 1.59 0.13
N GLY A 43 25.74 1.88 -0.76
CA GLY A 43 25.97 2.11 -2.18
C GLY A 43 26.40 0.88 -2.98
N ARG A 44 26.21 -0.33 -2.42
CA ARG A 44 26.55 -1.61 -3.08
C ARG A 44 25.40 -2.19 -3.90
N LEU A 45 24.17 -1.75 -3.61
CA LEU A 45 22.97 -2.06 -4.35
C LEU A 45 22.29 -0.73 -4.72
N SER A 46 21.77 -0.60 -5.95
CA SER A 46 21.00 0.61 -6.29
C SER A 46 19.56 0.51 -5.76
N LEU A 47 18.99 1.64 -5.34
CA LEU A 47 17.60 1.71 -4.90
C LEU A 47 16.63 1.23 -6.00
N ASP A 48 16.89 1.61 -7.25
CA ASP A 48 16.10 1.20 -8.42
C ASP A 48 16.13 -0.32 -8.63
N SER A 49 17.32 -0.94 -8.52
CA SER A 49 17.47 -2.39 -8.59
C SER A 49 16.70 -3.10 -7.49
N LEU A 50 16.75 -2.59 -6.25
CA LEU A 50 15.98 -3.15 -5.14
C LEU A 50 14.47 -3.01 -5.36
N ALA A 51 14.03 -1.83 -5.82
CA ALA A 51 12.63 -1.51 -6.05
C ALA A 51 11.98 -2.42 -7.11
N LYS A 52 12.72 -2.76 -8.17
CA LYS A 52 12.29 -3.65 -9.26
C LYS A 52 12.55 -5.14 -9.00
N SER A 53 13.21 -5.49 -7.90
CA SER A 53 13.49 -6.88 -7.55
C SER A 53 12.23 -7.64 -7.11
N GLN A 54 12.33 -8.97 -7.07
CA GLN A 54 11.31 -9.88 -6.55
C GLN A 54 11.52 -10.19 -5.05
N GLU A 55 12.40 -9.45 -4.39
CA GLU A 55 12.69 -9.61 -2.97
C GLU A 55 11.53 -9.10 -2.14
N PHE A 56 11.13 -9.87 -1.12
CA PHE A 56 10.14 -9.38 -0.15
C PHE A 56 10.68 -8.15 0.57
N MET A 57 9.90 -7.08 0.60
CA MET A 57 10.29 -5.84 1.25
C MET A 57 9.30 -5.50 2.36
N TYR A 58 9.84 -5.41 3.57
CA TYR A 58 9.05 -5.06 4.74
C TYR A 58 8.67 -3.57 4.73
N PHE A 59 7.52 -3.27 5.31
CA PHE A 59 7.03 -1.91 5.52
C PHE A 59 6.61 -1.76 6.98
N ASN A 60 7.10 -0.73 7.65
CA ASN A 60 6.71 -0.41 9.01
C ASN A 60 5.37 0.33 9.02
N GLU A 61 4.39 -0.21 9.74
CA GLU A 61 3.02 0.31 9.77
C GLU A 61 2.91 1.74 10.30
N LYS A 62 3.89 2.21 11.09
CA LYS A 62 3.92 3.60 11.58
C LYS A 62 3.80 4.62 10.44
N TYR A 63 4.28 4.26 9.25
CA TYR A 63 4.23 5.11 8.05
C TYR A 63 2.91 5.05 7.26
N PHE A 64 1.92 4.26 7.70
CA PHE A 64 0.57 4.31 7.12
C PHE A 64 -0.26 5.49 7.62
N HIS A 65 0.02 5.99 8.81
CA HIS A 65 -0.89 6.90 9.52
C HIS A 65 -0.33 8.31 9.68
N GLU A 66 0.97 8.47 9.56
CA GLU A 66 1.64 9.76 9.67
C GLU A 66 1.95 10.30 8.27
N PRO A 67 1.75 11.61 8.00
CA PRO A 67 2.23 12.22 6.78
C PRO A 67 3.75 12.03 6.70
N ALA A 68 4.15 11.07 5.87
CA ALA A 68 5.51 10.61 5.73
C ALA A 68 6.38 11.73 5.11
N ASN A 69 7.02 12.56 5.94
CA ASN A 69 8.08 13.43 5.45
C ASN A 69 9.35 12.60 5.23
N LEU A 70 9.57 12.16 3.99
CA LEU A 70 10.73 11.35 3.62
C LEU A 70 12.07 12.01 3.99
N LYS A 71 12.11 13.35 4.11
CA LYS A 71 13.33 14.08 4.51
C LYS A 71 13.68 13.93 6.00
N GLU A 72 12.69 13.66 6.84
CA GLU A 72 12.85 13.50 8.29
C GLU A 72 13.02 12.02 8.69
N MET A 73 12.83 11.10 7.75
CA MET A 73 13.01 9.68 7.97
C MET A 73 14.47 9.29 8.04
N SER A 74 14.76 8.26 8.84
CA SER A 74 16.04 7.57 8.76
C SER A 74 16.25 7.04 7.33
N ALA A 75 17.50 7.02 6.84
CA ALA A 75 17.81 6.49 5.52
C ALA A 75 17.27 5.06 5.32
N PHE A 76 17.32 4.26 6.38
CA PHE A 76 16.81 2.89 6.40
C PHE A 76 15.29 2.83 6.18
N ASP A 77 14.53 3.53 7.02
CA ASP A 77 13.07 3.58 6.92
C ASP A 77 12.63 4.17 5.57
N ARG A 78 13.31 5.24 5.13
CA ARG A 78 13.02 5.91 3.87
C ARG A 78 13.15 4.96 2.68
N ILE A 79 14.22 4.16 2.61
CA ILE A 79 14.42 3.18 1.54
C ILE A 79 13.30 2.14 1.53
N GLN A 80 12.90 1.62 2.70
CA GLN A 80 11.79 0.66 2.80
C GLN A 80 10.48 1.27 2.27
N VAL A 81 10.16 2.49 2.70
CA VAL A 81 8.99 3.23 2.23
C VAL A 81 9.05 3.46 0.73
N GLN A 82 10.17 4.00 0.21
CA GLN A 82 10.35 4.27 -1.23
C GLN A 82 10.13 3.01 -2.07
N VAL A 83 10.72 1.87 -1.68
CA VAL A 83 10.58 0.62 -2.43
C VAL A 83 9.14 0.11 -2.41
N VAL A 84 8.51 0.03 -1.23
CA VAL A 84 7.14 -0.50 -1.11
C VAL A 84 6.15 0.41 -1.84
N THR A 85 6.26 1.72 -1.64
CA THR A 85 5.41 2.71 -2.32
C THR A 85 5.64 2.68 -3.84
N TYR A 86 6.88 2.56 -4.32
CA TYR A 86 7.17 2.38 -5.74
C TYR A 86 6.43 1.17 -6.33
N ARG A 87 6.51 0.01 -5.67
CA ARG A 87 5.88 -1.24 -6.15
C ARG A 87 4.36 -1.13 -6.22
N ILE A 88 3.75 -0.40 -5.29
CA ILE A 88 2.31 -0.13 -5.32
C ILE A 88 1.98 0.81 -6.48
N TYR A 89 2.59 1.99 -6.53
CA TYR A 89 2.22 3.03 -7.49
C TYR A 89 2.62 2.71 -8.95
N SER A 90 3.61 1.86 -9.17
CA SER A 90 3.93 1.33 -10.51
C SER A 90 2.78 0.50 -11.12
N HIS A 91 1.81 0.07 -10.31
CA HIS A 91 0.64 -0.69 -10.75
C HIS A 91 -0.67 0.09 -10.60
N VAL A 92 -0.60 1.39 -10.31
CA VAL A 92 -1.78 2.26 -10.21
C VAL A 92 -1.86 3.12 -11.46
N LYS A 93 -3.06 3.24 -12.03
CA LYS A 93 -3.36 4.16 -13.13
C LYS A 93 -4.53 5.05 -12.76
N LEU A 94 -4.52 6.29 -13.22
CA LEU A 94 -5.68 7.17 -13.14
C LEU A 94 -6.46 7.11 -14.46
N VAL A 95 -7.68 6.58 -14.43
CA VAL A 95 -8.53 6.42 -15.62
C VAL A 95 -9.90 7.00 -15.34
N LYS A 96 -10.32 7.99 -16.14
CA LYS A 96 -11.63 8.66 -15.98
C LYS A 96 -11.87 9.15 -14.55
N ASN A 97 -10.88 9.84 -13.98
CA ASN A 97 -10.91 10.36 -12.60
C ASN A 97 -11.10 9.27 -11.52
N ARG A 98 -10.54 8.07 -11.75
CA ARG A 98 -10.54 6.97 -10.78
C ARG A 98 -9.21 6.23 -10.79
N TYR A 99 -8.66 5.97 -9.61
CA TYR A 99 -7.54 5.06 -9.46
C TYR A 99 -7.96 3.63 -9.81
N GLN A 100 -7.18 2.99 -10.67
CA GLN A 100 -7.26 1.57 -11.00
C GLN A 100 -5.97 0.90 -10.52
N PHE A 101 -6.09 0.03 -9.53
CA PHE A 101 -4.98 -0.74 -9.01
C PHE A 101 -4.95 -2.12 -9.68
N GLY A 102 -3.92 -2.37 -10.49
CA GLY A 102 -3.84 -3.52 -11.38
C GLY A 102 -3.46 -4.85 -10.73
N VAL A 103 -3.28 -4.88 -9.41
CA VAL A 103 -2.80 -6.07 -8.67
C VAL A 103 -3.89 -6.59 -7.73
N LYS A 104 -4.00 -7.92 -7.64
CA LYS A 104 -5.06 -8.60 -6.86
C LYS A 104 -4.62 -9.09 -5.47
N GLN A 105 -3.32 -9.20 -5.23
CA GLN A 105 -2.77 -9.79 -4.01
C GLN A 105 -1.36 -9.26 -3.71
N ALA A 106 -1.02 -9.17 -2.42
CA ALA A 106 0.22 -8.56 -1.95
C ALA A 106 1.49 -9.25 -2.44
N LYS A 107 1.45 -10.58 -2.60
CA LYS A 107 2.60 -11.38 -3.03
C LYS A 107 3.09 -11.02 -4.44
N ASP A 108 2.21 -10.52 -5.31
CA ASP A 108 2.58 -10.08 -6.66
C ASP A 108 3.40 -8.77 -6.64
N LEU A 109 3.39 -8.07 -5.49
CA LEU A 109 4.22 -6.89 -5.23
C LEU A 109 5.39 -7.21 -4.29
N HIS A 110 5.49 -8.42 -3.76
CA HIS A 110 6.49 -8.81 -2.75
C HIS A 110 6.51 -7.83 -1.56
N ILE A 111 5.33 -7.49 -1.03
CA ILE A 111 5.14 -6.62 0.14
C ILE A 111 4.23 -7.29 1.17
N PRO A 112 4.20 -6.80 2.42
CA PRO A 112 3.25 -7.25 3.43
C PRO A 112 1.79 -7.10 2.97
N ASN A 113 0.96 -8.09 3.28
CA ASN A 113 -0.47 -8.05 2.99
C ASN A 113 -1.18 -6.85 3.63
N ARG A 114 -0.79 -6.48 4.85
CA ARG A 114 -1.29 -5.25 5.49
C ARG A 114 -1.05 -3.98 4.66
N ALA A 115 0.11 -3.85 4.01
CA ALA A 115 0.45 -2.70 3.18
C ALA A 115 -0.43 -2.67 1.93
N PHE A 116 -0.55 -3.83 1.27
CA PHE A 116 -1.43 -3.99 0.13
C PHE A 116 -2.88 -3.60 0.45
N VAL A 117 -3.44 -4.15 1.53
CA VAL A 117 -4.83 -3.88 1.96
C VAL A 117 -5.02 -2.40 2.32
N TYR A 118 -4.05 -1.79 3.00
CA TYR A 118 -4.12 -0.38 3.35
C TYR A 118 -4.23 0.51 2.09
N TYR A 119 -3.32 0.35 1.14
CA TYR A 119 -3.30 1.18 -0.06
C TYR A 119 -4.51 0.91 -0.96
N GLN A 120 -4.92 -0.36 -1.10
CA GLN A 120 -6.14 -0.70 -1.83
C GLN A 120 -7.35 0.06 -1.26
N ARG A 121 -7.55 0.03 0.06
CA ARG A 121 -8.64 0.75 0.73
C ARG A 121 -8.52 2.26 0.57
N SER A 122 -7.30 2.80 0.60
CA SER A 122 -7.05 4.23 0.38
C SER A 122 -7.48 4.67 -1.03
N PHE A 123 -7.11 3.92 -2.07
CA PHE A 123 -7.54 4.20 -3.44
C PHE A 123 -9.06 4.09 -3.60
N GLU A 124 -9.68 3.05 -3.02
CA GLU A 124 -11.13 2.88 -3.03
C GLU A 124 -11.85 4.05 -2.33
N GLU A 125 -11.33 4.50 -1.19
CA GLU A 125 -11.89 5.64 -0.44
C GLU A 125 -11.76 6.96 -1.22
N MET A 126 -10.58 7.24 -1.81
CA MET A 126 -10.39 8.43 -2.65
C MET A 126 -11.32 8.42 -3.86
N ASN A 127 -11.49 7.26 -4.52
CA ASN A 127 -12.45 7.08 -5.61
C ASN A 127 -13.89 7.35 -5.15
N ARG A 128 -14.29 6.85 -3.97
CA ARG A 128 -15.62 7.11 -3.40
C ARG A 128 -15.84 8.58 -3.12
N ARG A 129 -14.86 9.25 -2.50
CA ARG A 129 -14.93 10.69 -2.21
C ARG A 129 -15.04 11.52 -3.48
N ALA A 130 -14.22 11.22 -4.49
CA ALA A 130 -14.28 11.92 -5.78
C ALA A 130 -15.63 11.73 -6.48
N ALA A 131 -16.22 10.52 -6.41
CA ALA A 131 -17.53 10.25 -6.98
C ALA A 131 -18.71 10.89 -6.22
N ALA A 132 -18.59 11.07 -4.90
CA ALA A 132 -19.63 11.66 -4.06
C ALA A 132 -19.54 13.19 -3.98
N SER A 133 -18.41 13.78 -4.35
CA SER A 133 -18.21 15.23 -4.26
C SER A 133 -19.00 15.99 -5.32
N ARG A 134 -19.75 17.01 -4.88
CA ARG A 134 -20.45 17.96 -5.75
C ARG A 134 -19.49 18.96 -6.41
N ASP A 135 -18.35 19.18 -5.78
CA ASP A 135 -17.35 20.18 -6.20
C ASP A 135 -16.38 19.64 -7.26
N SER A 136 -16.71 18.50 -7.89
CA SER A 136 -15.90 17.87 -8.95
C SER A 136 -14.42 17.69 -8.57
N VAL A 137 -14.16 16.92 -7.49
CA VAL A 137 -12.79 16.63 -7.06
C VAL A 137 -12.04 15.89 -8.17
N GLN A 138 -10.97 16.50 -8.66
CA GLN A 138 -10.06 15.90 -9.61
C GLN A 138 -8.96 15.15 -8.85
N LEU A 139 -8.89 13.85 -9.05
CA LEU A 139 -7.81 13.01 -8.56
C LEU A 139 -6.59 13.22 -9.46
N GLU A 140 -5.40 13.12 -8.87
CA GLU A 140 -4.14 13.33 -9.57
C GLU A 140 -3.19 12.18 -9.28
N LEU A 141 -2.62 11.63 -10.35
CA LEU A 141 -1.50 10.71 -10.30
C LEU A 141 -0.48 11.19 -11.33
N PRO A 142 0.66 11.75 -10.91
CA PRO A 142 1.72 12.10 -11.86
C PRO A 142 2.10 10.89 -12.71
N GLU A 143 2.28 11.07 -14.02
CA GLU A 143 2.58 9.96 -14.96
C GLU A 143 3.81 9.14 -14.52
N ASP A 144 4.74 9.79 -13.82
CA ASP A 144 5.99 9.20 -13.32
C ASP A 144 6.08 9.14 -11.79
N TYR A 145 4.96 9.18 -11.05
CA TYR A 145 5.00 9.26 -9.58
C TYR A 145 5.86 8.17 -8.93
N ALA A 146 5.76 6.93 -9.42
CA ALA A 146 6.60 5.84 -8.95
C ALA A 146 8.09 6.15 -9.15
N ILE A 147 8.49 6.63 -10.33
CA ILE A 147 9.88 7.00 -10.63
C ILE A 147 10.34 8.18 -9.78
N MET A 148 9.47 9.16 -9.50
CA MET A 148 9.79 10.30 -8.64
C MET A 148 10.18 9.85 -7.22
N LEU A 149 9.56 8.79 -6.69
CA LEU A 149 9.91 8.24 -5.38
C LEU A 149 11.36 7.74 -5.32
N LEU A 150 11.87 7.18 -6.43
CA LEU A 150 13.23 6.66 -6.51
C LEU A 150 14.28 7.76 -6.74
N LYS A 151 13.86 8.95 -7.19
CA LYS A 151 14.73 10.10 -7.46
C LYS A 151 14.85 11.05 -6.27
N GLN A 152 14.02 10.91 -5.25
CA GLN A 152 14.15 11.70 -4.03
C GLN A 152 15.44 11.30 -3.30
N GLU A 153 16.36 12.26 -3.21
CA GLU A 153 17.73 12.06 -2.70
C GLU A 153 17.76 11.56 -1.25
N LEU A 154 18.83 10.82 -0.95
CA LEU A 154 19.20 10.31 0.37
C LEU A 154 19.74 11.42 1.27
#